data_AF-A0A1M5TFN7-F1
#
_entry.id   AF-A0A1M5TFN7-F1
#
_cell.length_a   1.000
_cell.length_b   1.000
_cell.length_c   1.000
_cell.angle_alpha   90.00
_cell.angle_beta   90.00
_cell.angle_gamma   90.00
#
_symmetry.space_group_name_H-M   'P 1'
#
loop_
_entity.id
_entity.type
_entity.pdbx_description
1 polymer ?
#
loop_
_entity_poly.entity_id
_entity_poly.type
_entity_poly.pdbx_seq_one_letter_code
_entity_poly.pdbx_strand_id
1 'polypeptide(L)'
;MKRLAYFLFLLPLPLTTVSASDQHAGGEILTNGIFITPRDLATNNVTEQATTDDLNTLVVNLDDQVLVTRQGVEQRYTFGTLSGYYKDGYRYRAFGKKSIFKTSGYYKVLDDAGLIIYSKRSVNHKTGGKTFYYYSTGWEMPVRKLTRQNLKEDFSTDPVFVDAATSTLQGQVFLTEKNGHMLINDLYLSRTK
;
A
#
# COMPACT_ATOMS: atom_id res chain seq x y z
N MET A 1 -67.25 -10.02 -3.87
CA MET A 1 -66.07 -10.07 -2.96
C MET A 1 -64.83 -10.45 -3.76
N LYS A 2 -63.96 -9.50 -4.10
CA LYS A 2 -62.70 -9.75 -4.82
C LYS A 2 -61.54 -9.47 -3.86
N ARG A 3 -60.71 -10.47 -3.59
CA ARG A 3 -59.44 -10.31 -2.85
C ARG A 3 -58.34 -10.02 -3.86
N LEU A 4 -57.71 -8.85 -3.77
CA LEU A 4 -56.49 -8.52 -4.50
C LEU A 4 -55.30 -8.92 -3.62
N ALA A 5 -54.51 -9.90 -4.06
CA ALA A 5 -53.23 -10.23 -3.44
C ALA A 5 -52.15 -9.36 -4.09
N TYR A 6 -51.49 -8.50 -3.30
CA TYR A 6 -50.30 -7.79 -3.73
C TYR A 6 -49.09 -8.71 -3.56
N PHE A 7 -48.57 -9.21 -4.68
CA PHE A 7 -47.24 -9.82 -4.72
C PHE A 7 -46.20 -8.69 -4.83
N LEU A 8 -45.48 -8.43 -3.74
CA LEU A 8 -44.33 -7.54 -3.73
C LEU A 8 -43.15 -8.26 -4.40
N PHE A 9 -42.81 -7.87 -5.64
CA PHE A 9 -41.58 -8.30 -6.29
C PHE A 9 -40.41 -7.50 -5.70
N LEU A 10 -39.62 -8.12 -4.82
CA LEU A 10 -38.30 -7.62 -4.42
C LEU A 10 -37.34 -7.89 -5.59
N LEU A 11 -37.00 -6.85 -6.34
CA LEU A 11 -35.92 -6.91 -7.32
C LEU A 11 -34.56 -6.96 -6.60
N PRO A 12 -33.64 -7.88 -6.97
CA PRO A 12 -32.30 -7.88 -6.43
C PRO A 12 -31.53 -6.64 -6.92
N LEU A 13 -30.96 -5.89 -5.98
CA LEU A 13 -30.03 -4.81 -6.29
C LEU A 13 -28.76 -5.42 -6.92
N PRO A 14 -28.24 -4.86 -8.03
CA PRO A 14 -26.99 -5.32 -8.61
C PRO A 14 -25.84 -5.02 -7.64
N LEU A 15 -25.06 -6.07 -7.29
CA LEU A 15 -23.75 -5.88 -6.68
C LEU A 15 -22.83 -5.22 -7.71
N THR A 16 -22.61 -3.92 -7.60
CA THR A 16 -21.51 -3.25 -8.30
C THR A 16 -20.20 -3.69 -7.65
N THR A 17 -19.49 -4.60 -8.31
CA THR A 17 -18.08 -4.86 -8.03
C THR A 17 -17.28 -3.61 -8.39
N VAL A 18 -16.82 -2.87 -7.38
CA VAL A 18 -15.85 -1.78 -7.56
C VAL A 18 -14.52 -2.44 -7.92
N SER A 19 -14.18 -2.43 -9.20
CA SER A 19 -12.81 -2.67 -9.66
C SER A 19 -12.00 -1.44 -9.26
N ALA A 20 -11.05 -1.59 -8.35
CA ALA A 20 -10.05 -0.56 -8.12
C ALA A 20 -9.32 -0.34 -9.45
N SER A 21 -9.36 0.89 -9.95
CA SER A 21 -8.60 1.30 -11.12
C SER A 21 -7.12 1.34 -10.75
N ASP A 22 -6.30 0.46 -11.33
CA ASP A 22 -4.85 0.60 -11.33
C ASP A 22 -4.47 1.82 -12.18
N GLN A 23 -4.60 3.03 -11.63
CA GLN A 23 -4.06 4.24 -12.24
C GLN A 23 -2.75 4.60 -11.56
N HIS A 24 -1.65 4.33 -12.25
CA HIS A 24 -0.28 4.60 -11.83
C HIS A 24 -0.05 6.10 -11.61
N ALA A 25 0.13 6.50 -10.35
CA ALA A 25 0.62 7.82 -10.00
C ALA A 25 2.14 7.92 -10.26
N GLY A 26 2.54 8.79 -11.21
CA GLY A 26 3.93 9.14 -11.50
C GLY A 26 4.51 8.42 -12.72
N GLY A 27 5.20 9.17 -13.59
CA GLY A 27 5.67 8.75 -14.92
C GLY A 27 6.19 7.32 -15.03
N GLU A 28 5.80 6.62 -16.10
CA GLU A 28 5.96 5.18 -16.28
C GLU A 28 7.42 4.73 -16.08
N ILE A 29 7.66 4.08 -14.95
CA ILE A 29 8.78 3.16 -14.80
C ILE A 29 8.30 1.83 -15.36
N LEU A 30 8.79 1.48 -16.55
CA LEU A 30 8.41 0.26 -17.28
C LEU A 30 9.19 -0.98 -16.80
N THR A 31 10.10 -0.83 -15.85
CA THR A 31 11.06 -1.88 -15.45
C THR A 31 11.12 -2.07 -13.94
N ASN A 32 11.15 -3.32 -13.51
CA ASN A 32 11.43 -3.66 -12.11
C ASN A 32 12.81 -3.11 -11.70
N GLY A 33 13.01 -2.78 -10.43
CA GLY A 33 14.31 -2.25 -9.99
C GLY A 33 14.36 -1.92 -8.52
N ILE A 34 15.46 -1.35 -8.07
CA ILE A 34 15.70 -1.06 -6.66
C ILE A 34 15.86 0.44 -6.40
N PHE A 35 15.52 0.84 -5.17
CA PHE A 35 15.77 2.16 -4.64
C PHE A 35 16.83 2.04 -3.54
N ILE A 36 18.02 2.58 -3.78
CA ILE A 36 19.09 2.56 -2.78
C ILE A 36 18.76 3.58 -1.68
N THR A 37 18.41 4.81 -2.05
CA THR A 37 18.18 5.90 -1.08
C THR A 37 16.69 6.18 -0.81
N PRO A 38 16.34 6.79 0.34
CA PRO A 38 14.96 7.21 0.61
C PRO A 38 14.48 8.25 -0.40
N ARG A 39 15.38 9.10 -0.88
CA ARG A 39 15.11 10.09 -1.92
C ARG A 39 14.71 9.42 -3.22
N ASP A 40 15.47 8.42 -3.67
CA ASP A 40 15.16 7.65 -4.88
C ASP A 40 13.76 7.04 -4.83
N LEU A 41 13.41 6.45 -3.69
CA LEU A 41 12.07 5.92 -3.46
C LEU A 41 10.99 7.01 -3.50
N ALA A 42 11.24 8.15 -2.84
CA ALA A 42 10.30 9.26 -2.73
C ALA A 42 10.02 9.91 -4.09
N THR A 43 11.05 10.09 -4.92
CA THR A 43 10.94 10.69 -6.25
C THR A 43 10.63 9.68 -7.34
N ASN A 44 10.43 8.41 -6.99
CA ASN A 44 10.28 7.31 -7.94
C ASN A 44 11.42 7.30 -8.98
N ASN A 45 12.67 7.39 -8.53
CA ASN A 45 13.85 7.34 -9.37
C ASN A 45 14.57 6.01 -9.13
N VAL A 46 14.33 5.00 -9.98
CA VAL A 46 14.95 3.67 -9.80
C VAL A 46 16.46 3.78 -9.96
N THR A 47 17.20 3.45 -8.90
CA THR A 47 18.67 3.55 -8.86
C THR A 47 19.32 2.52 -9.76
N GLU A 48 18.80 1.28 -9.74
CA GLU A 48 19.26 0.20 -10.61
C GLU A 48 18.06 -0.55 -11.19
N GLN A 49 17.97 -0.61 -12.52
CA GLN A 49 16.87 -1.25 -13.24
C GLN A 49 17.21 -2.70 -13.63
N ALA A 50 16.21 -3.56 -13.58
CA ALA A 50 16.16 -4.82 -14.32
C ALA A 50 15.58 -4.49 -15.70
N THR A 51 16.41 -4.39 -16.74
CA THR A 51 16.00 -4.08 -18.11
C THR A 51 14.95 -5.07 -18.64
N THR A 52 14.14 -4.71 -19.64
CA THR A 52 13.08 -5.59 -20.18
C THR A 52 13.66 -6.70 -21.07
N ASP A 53 14.07 -7.82 -20.49
CA ASP A 53 14.29 -9.10 -21.18
C ASP A 53 14.13 -10.27 -20.18
N ASP A 54 14.02 -11.51 -20.66
CA ASP A 54 13.83 -12.71 -19.83
C ASP A 54 14.99 -13.00 -18.85
N LEU A 55 16.12 -12.29 -18.99
CA LEU A 55 17.32 -12.45 -18.17
C LEU A 55 17.38 -11.47 -17.01
N ASN A 56 16.40 -10.58 -16.89
CA ASN A 56 16.36 -9.55 -15.86
C ASN A 56 15.15 -9.75 -14.94
N THR A 57 15.41 -10.14 -13.70
CA THR A 57 14.34 -10.43 -12.72
C THR A 57 14.61 -9.73 -11.40
N LEU A 58 13.52 -9.38 -10.71
CA LEU A 58 13.54 -8.95 -9.31
C LEU A 58 12.71 -9.92 -8.49
N VAL A 59 13.38 -10.63 -7.58
CA VAL A 59 12.74 -11.60 -6.68
C VAL A 59 12.99 -11.17 -5.25
N VAL A 60 11.94 -11.24 -4.42
CA VAL A 60 12.05 -11.04 -2.98
C VAL A 60 11.77 -12.37 -2.31
N ASN A 61 12.73 -12.88 -1.54
CA ASN A 61 12.59 -14.16 -0.85
C ASN A 61 11.92 -14.02 0.53
N LEU A 62 11.74 -15.14 1.21
CA LEU A 62 11.12 -15.20 2.55
C LEU A 62 11.94 -14.47 3.63
N ASP A 63 13.22 -14.25 3.38
CA ASP A 63 14.13 -13.50 4.25
C ASP A 63 14.16 -12.01 3.90
N ASP A 64 13.19 -11.47 3.14
CA ASP A 64 13.20 -10.09 2.69
C ASP A 64 14.54 -9.71 2.00
N GLN A 65 15.23 -10.66 1.37
CA GLN A 65 16.37 -10.35 0.50
C GLN A 65 15.84 -10.06 -0.89
N VAL A 66 16.40 -9.03 -1.52
CA VAL A 66 16.11 -8.69 -2.91
C VAL A 66 17.22 -9.27 -3.78
N LEU A 67 16.85 -10.14 -4.70
CA LEU A 67 17.70 -10.66 -5.76
C LEU A 67 17.38 -9.89 -7.03
N VAL A 68 18.38 -9.23 -7.59
CA VAL A 68 18.33 -8.60 -8.90
C VAL A 68 19.23 -9.41 -9.83
N THR A 69 18.64 -10.02 -10.85
CA THR A 69 19.39 -10.67 -11.93
C THR A 69 19.48 -9.69 -13.09
N ARG A 70 20.68 -9.51 -13.65
CA ARG A 70 20.91 -8.69 -14.85
C ARG A 70 21.83 -9.40 -15.81
N GLN A 71 21.39 -9.63 -17.05
CA GLN A 71 22.23 -10.29 -18.07
C GLN A 71 22.86 -11.60 -17.55
N GLY A 72 22.11 -12.36 -16.74
CA GLY A 72 22.59 -13.60 -16.11
C GLY A 72 23.47 -13.43 -14.86
N VAL A 73 23.79 -12.19 -14.45
CA VAL A 73 24.54 -11.90 -13.22
C VAL A 73 23.56 -11.64 -12.08
N GLU A 74 23.71 -12.39 -10.99
CA GLU A 74 22.92 -12.24 -9.77
C GLU A 74 23.57 -11.27 -8.78
N GLN A 75 22.81 -10.30 -8.31
CA GLN A 75 23.18 -9.42 -7.21
C GLN A 75 22.17 -9.50 -6.08
N ARG A 76 22.65 -9.81 -4.87
CA ARG A 76 21.83 -9.99 -3.67
C ARG A 76 21.98 -8.80 -2.74
N TYR A 77 20.84 -8.25 -2.33
CA TYR A 77 20.76 -7.17 -1.36
C TYR A 77 20.06 -7.67 -0.11
N THR A 78 20.72 -7.54 1.03
CA THR A 78 20.15 -7.90 2.33
C THR A 78 19.14 -6.85 2.79
N PHE A 79 18.12 -7.27 3.53
CA PHE A 79 17.17 -6.33 4.10
C PHE A 79 17.88 -5.24 4.92
N GLY A 80 17.56 -3.98 4.63
CA GLY A 80 18.16 -2.81 5.28
C GLY A 80 19.31 -2.16 4.51
N THR A 81 19.80 -2.74 3.41
CA THR A 81 20.76 -2.07 2.51
C THR A 81 20.07 -1.26 1.41
N LEU A 82 18.78 -1.48 1.21
CA LEU A 82 17.93 -0.78 0.24
C LEU A 82 16.82 -0.03 0.96
N SER A 83 16.43 1.11 0.40
CA SER A 83 15.25 1.85 0.83
C SER A 83 13.95 1.25 0.28
N GLY A 84 14.03 0.51 -0.82
CA GLY A 84 12.87 -0.15 -1.42
C GLY A 84 13.15 -0.81 -2.76
N TYR A 85 12.07 -1.22 -3.42
CA TYR A 85 12.11 -1.68 -4.82
C TYR A 85 10.85 -1.27 -5.58
N TYR A 86 10.93 -1.29 -6.89
CA TYR A 86 9.81 -1.15 -7.80
C TYR A 86 9.55 -2.50 -8.46
N LYS A 87 8.30 -2.96 -8.40
CA LYS A 87 7.90 -4.24 -9.00
C LYS A 87 6.45 -4.19 -9.45
N ASP A 88 6.21 -4.68 -10.66
CA ASP A 88 4.87 -4.85 -11.24
C ASP A 88 4.02 -3.58 -11.11
N GLY A 89 4.62 -2.41 -11.36
CA GLY A 89 3.92 -1.13 -11.34
C GLY A 89 3.79 -0.45 -9.96
N TYR A 90 4.38 -1.04 -8.92
CA TYR A 90 4.28 -0.51 -7.56
C TYR A 90 5.63 -0.31 -6.89
N ARG A 91 5.72 0.75 -6.09
CA ARG A 91 6.82 0.99 -5.16
C ARG A 91 6.61 0.17 -3.89
N TYR A 92 7.69 -0.37 -3.34
CA TYR A 92 7.73 -1.09 -2.09
C TYR A 92 8.77 -0.47 -1.18
N ARG A 93 8.35 0.03 -0.02
CA ARG A 93 9.23 0.66 0.97
C ARG A 93 9.78 -0.38 1.94
N ALA A 94 11.09 -0.39 2.15
CA ALA A 94 11.70 -1.13 3.24
C ALA A 94 11.43 -0.39 4.57
N PHE A 95 10.94 -1.11 5.59
CA PHE A 95 10.79 -0.52 6.91
C PHE A 95 10.96 -1.55 8.03
N GLY A 96 11.50 -1.09 9.16
CA GLY A 96 11.68 -1.86 10.38
C GLY A 96 13.09 -2.46 10.49
N LYS A 97 13.30 -3.24 11.55
CA LYS A 97 14.53 -4.01 11.77
C LYS A 97 14.14 -5.46 11.96
N LYS A 98 14.86 -6.39 11.32
CA LYS A 98 14.67 -7.82 11.55
C LYS A 98 14.87 -8.12 13.04
N SER A 99 13.79 -8.48 13.71
CA SER A 99 13.78 -8.86 15.12
C SER A 99 12.54 -9.71 15.36
N ILE A 100 12.66 -10.74 16.20
CA ILE A 100 11.58 -11.67 16.56
C ILE A 100 10.31 -10.98 17.09
N PHE A 101 10.42 -9.74 17.59
CA PHE A 101 9.30 -8.98 18.15
C PHE A 101 8.90 -7.75 17.34
N LYS A 102 9.58 -7.43 16.24
CA LYS A 102 9.33 -6.20 15.46
C LYS A 102 8.91 -6.52 14.04
N THR A 103 7.91 -5.79 13.57
CA THR A 103 7.47 -5.84 12.18
C THR A 103 8.56 -5.24 11.29
N SER A 104 9.04 -6.03 10.33
CA SER A 104 10.03 -5.61 9.32
C SER A 104 9.66 -6.16 7.95
N GLY A 105 10.32 -5.66 6.91
CA GLY A 105 10.20 -6.11 5.52
C GLY A 105 9.70 -5.01 4.59
N TYR A 106 9.14 -5.41 3.45
CA TYR A 106 8.69 -4.48 2.42
C TYR A 106 7.17 -4.23 2.45
N TYR A 107 6.78 -2.98 2.21
CA TYR A 107 5.40 -2.50 2.26
C TYR A 107 5.04 -1.88 0.92
N LYS A 108 4.00 -2.41 0.25
CA LYS A 108 3.50 -1.92 -1.04
C LYS A 108 2.90 -0.53 -0.85
N VAL A 109 3.42 0.48 -1.53
CA VAL A 109 2.85 1.83 -1.57
C VAL A 109 1.57 1.79 -2.39
N LEU A 110 0.49 2.30 -1.81
CA LEU A 110 -0.83 2.37 -2.45
C LEU A 110 -1.20 3.80 -2.83
N ASP A 111 -0.80 4.78 -2.02
CA ASP A 111 -1.05 6.20 -2.23
C ASP A 111 -0.01 7.01 -1.46
N ASP A 112 0.46 8.12 -2.01
CA ASP A 112 1.45 9.02 -1.43
C ASP A 112 1.10 10.51 -1.60
N ALA A 113 -0.16 10.84 -1.91
CA ALA A 113 -0.61 12.23 -2.10
C ALA A 113 -0.59 13.08 -0.82
N GLY A 114 -0.69 12.45 0.35
CA GLY A 114 -0.66 13.09 1.67
C GLY A 114 0.06 12.21 2.68
N LEU A 115 -0.69 11.40 3.42
CA LEU A 115 -0.10 10.27 4.11
C LEU A 115 0.36 9.25 3.07
N ILE A 116 1.48 8.59 3.34
CA ILE A 116 1.88 7.45 2.52
C ILE A 116 1.15 6.23 3.04
N ILE A 117 0.22 5.71 2.26
CA ILE A 117 -0.59 4.54 2.58
C ILE A 117 0.07 3.30 2.00
N TYR A 118 0.14 2.25 2.80
CA TYR A 118 0.74 0.99 2.40
C TYR A 118 -0.17 -0.21 2.66
N SER A 119 0.10 -1.30 1.94
CA SER A 119 -0.34 -2.64 2.30
C SER A 119 0.82 -3.60 2.49
N LYS A 120 0.61 -4.59 3.35
CA LYS A 120 1.49 -5.75 3.50
C LYS A 120 0.66 -7.01 3.72
N ARG A 121 0.93 -8.04 2.92
CA ARG A 121 0.33 -9.36 3.11
C ARG A 121 1.13 -10.12 4.16
N SER A 122 0.48 -10.50 5.24
CA SER A 122 1.02 -11.45 6.22
C SER A 122 0.56 -12.84 5.80
N VAL A 123 1.51 -13.70 5.45
CA VAL A 123 1.21 -15.09 5.10
C VAL A 123 1.17 -15.90 6.40
N ASN A 124 0.00 -16.48 6.70
CA ASN A 124 -0.14 -17.48 7.75
C ASN A 124 -0.54 -18.79 7.08
N HIS A 125 0.26 -19.84 7.28
CA HIS A 125 0.05 -21.17 6.69
C HIS A 125 -1.31 -21.78 7.06
N LYS A 126 -1.96 -21.34 8.14
CA LYS A 126 -3.22 -21.92 8.63
C LYS A 126 -4.49 -21.22 8.16
N THR A 127 -4.45 -19.91 7.89
CA THR A 127 -5.68 -19.10 7.72
C THR A 127 -5.84 -18.49 6.33
N GLY A 128 -4.89 -18.75 5.43
CA GLY A 128 -4.70 -17.90 4.26
C GLY A 128 -4.16 -16.54 4.69
N GLY A 129 -3.24 -15.97 3.90
CA GLY A 129 -2.61 -14.71 4.27
C GLY A 129 -3.62 -13.56 4.41
N LYS A 130 -3.40 -12.69 5.41
CA LYS A 130 -4.20 -11.48 5.64
C LYS A 130 -3.45 -10.24 5.18
N THR A 131 -4.12 -9.35 4.46
CA THR A 131 -3.58 -8.03 4.15
C THR A 131 -3.80 -7.08 5.32
N PHE A 132 -2.73 -6.43 5.75
CA PHE A 132 -2.77 -5.34 6.72
C PHE A 132 -2.41 -4.03 6.02
N TYR A 133 -2.99 -2.94 6.50
CA TYR A 133 -2.76 -1.60 5.98
C TYR A 133 -1.99 -0.79 6.99
N TYR A 134 -1.17 0.13 6.47
CA TYR A 134 -0.23 0.94 7.23
C TYR A 134 -0.22 2.35 6.66
N TYR A 135 0.29 3.29 7.43
CA TYR A 135 0.55 4.65 6.96
C TYR A 135 1.88 5.18 7.49
N SER A 136 2.37 6.24 6.87
CA SER A 136 3.46 7.06 7.37
C SER A 136 3.18 8.53 7.03
N THR A 137 3.64 9.45 7.86
CA THR A 137 3.53 10.89 7.62
C THR A 137 4.62 11.42 6.67
N GLY A 138 5.53 10.57 6.21
CA GLY A 138 6.57 10.92 5.25
C GLY A 138 7.50 9.74 4.91
N TRP A 139 8.31 9.90 3.87
CA TRP A 139 9.18 8.83 3.34
C TRP A 139 10.28 8.36 4.30
N GLU A 140 10.62 9.17 5.29
CA GLU A 140 11.60 8.85 6.34
C GLU A 140 10.94 8.58 7.71
N MET A 141 9.63 8.83 7.82
CA MET A 141 8.90 8.68 9.07
C MET A 141 8.57 7.20 9.36
N PRO A 142 8.34 6.81 10.61
CA PRO A 142 7.95 5.44 10.93
C PRO A 142 6.72 4.97 10.15
N VAL A 143 6.71 3.70 9.74
CA VAL A 143 5.50 3.06 9.20
C VAL A 143 4.71 2.48 10.36
N ARG A 144 3.46 2.92 10.51
CA ARG A 144 2.56 2.48 11.58
C ARG A 144 1.37 1.76 10.99
N LYS A 145 0.87 0.77 11.73
CA LYS A 145 -0.34 0.04 11.33
C LYS A 145 -1.52 1.01 11.31
N LEU A 146 -2.33 0.97 10.26
CA LEU A 146 -3.51 1.82 10.14
C LEU A 146 -4.60 1.31 11.08
N THR A 147 -4.61 1.88 12.29
CA THR A 147 -5.55 1.54 13.36
C THR A 147 -6.03 2.81 14.04
N ARG A 148 -7.22 2.75 14.65
CA ARG A 148 -7.75 3.85 15.46
C ARG A 148 -6.77 4.32 16.53
N GLN A 149 -6.08 3.39 17.18
CA GLN A 149 -5.14 3.73 18.25
C GLN A 149 -3.96 4.57 17.73
N ASN A 150 -3.31 4.10 16.66
CA ASN A 150 -2.17 4.84 16.09
C ASN A 150 -2.59 6.20 15.52
N LEU A 151 -3.77 6.30 14.87
CA LEU A 151 -4.29 7.57 14.38
C LEU A 151 -4.55 8.56 15.52
N LYS A 152 -5.13 8.09 16.64
CA LYS A 152 -5.35 8.92 17.84
C LYS A 152 -4.05 9.44 18.43
N GLU A 153 -3.00 8.63 18.43
CA GLU A 153 -1.69 9.01 18.95
C GLU A 153 -1.02 10.07 18.07
N ASP A 154 -0.88 9.79 16.77
CA ASP A 154 -0.12 10.66 15.87
C ASP A 154 -0.86 11.94 15.48
N PHE A 155 -2.20 11.93 15.49
CA PHE A 155 -3.04 13.07 15.12
C PHE A 155 -3.91 13.55 16.29
N SER A 156 -3.36 13.47 17.52
CA SER A 156 -4.06 13.90 18.74
C SER A 156 -4.49 15.38 18.73
N THR A 157 -3.82 16.21 17.92
CA THR A 157 -4.15 17.63 17.72
C THR A 157 -5.24 17.88 16.67
N ASP A 158 -5.63 16.86 15.90
CA ASP A 158 -6.72 16.94 14.92
C ASP A 158 -7.77 15.83 15.15
N PRO A 159 -8.60 15.96 16.20
CA PRO A 159 -9.63 14.96 16.51
C PRO A 159 -10.67 14.80 15.40
N VAL A 160 -10.90 15.86 14.61
CA VAL A 160 -11.86 15.82 13.48
C VAL A 160 -11.36 14.87 12.40
N PHE A 161 -10.07 14.95 12.04
CA PHE A 161 -9.46 14.00 11.11
C PHE A 161 -9.52 12.57 11.66
N VAL A 162 -9.17 12.37 12.93
CA VAL A 162 -9.16 11.04 13.57
C VAL A 162 -10.55 10.41 13.54
N ASP A 163 -11.59 11.15 13.86
CA ASP A 163 -12.96 10.62 13.85
C ASP A 163 -13.39 10.26 12.42
N ALA A 164 -13.14 11.13 11.45
CA ALA A 164 -13.43 10.87 10.04
C ALA A 164 -12.66 9.64 9.53
N ALA A 165 -11.33 9.61 9.70
CA ALA A 165 -10.50 8.50 9.25
C ALA A 165 -10.92 7.18 9.92
N THR A 166 -11.19 7.18 11.23
CA THR A 166 -11.57 5.94 11.93
C THR A 166 -12.94 5.41 11.51
N SER A 167 -13.89 6.27 11.12
CA SER A 167 -15.18 5.85 10.57
C SER A 167 -15.03 5.08 9.26
N THR A 168 -13.99 5.39 8.46
CA THR A 168 -13.72 4.72 7.17
C THR A 168 -12.96 3.39 7.30
N LEU A 169 -12.42 3.07 8.49
CA LEU A 169 -11.69 1.82 8.71
C LEU A 169 -12.61 0.59 8.68
N GLN A 170 -13.87 0.75 9.09
CA GLN A 170 -14.85 -0.33 9.01
C GLN A 170 -15.19 -0.61 7.54
N GLY A 171 -15.10 -1.87 7.13
CA GLY A 171 -15.32 -2.25 5.73
C GLY A 171 -14.23 -1.81 4.75
N GLN A 172 -13.14 -1.21 5.23
CA GLN A 172 -12.02 -0.72 4.40
C GLN A 172 -12.40 0.39 3.40
N VAL A 173 -13.43 1.18 3.72
CA VAL A 173 -13.89 2.31 2.88
C VAL A 173 -12.79 3.32 2.62
N PHE A 174 -11.80 3.42 3.50
CA PHE A 174 -10.61 4.26 3.32
C PHE A 174 -9.82 3.99 2.04
N LEU A 175 -9.95 2.81 1.42
CA LEU A 175 -9.31 2.45 0.16
C LEU A 175 -10.03 3.01 -1.08
N THR A 176 -11.23 3.56 -0.89
CA THR A 176 -12.01 4.12 -2.00
C THR A 176 -11.25 5.28 -2.60
N GLU A 177 -11.02 5.25 -3.91
CA GLU A 177 -10.42 6.36 -4.63
C GLU A 177 -11.45 7.46 -4.86
N LYS A 178 -11.04 8.70 -4.57
CA LYS A 178 -11.78 9.92 -4.85
C LYS A 178 -10.75 11.00 -5.20
N ASN A 179 -11.01 11.76 -6.25
CA ASN A 179 -10.08 12.77 -6.79
C ASN A 179 -8.69 12.25 -7.19
N GLY A 180 -8.53 10.93 -7.42
CA GLY A 180 -7.24 10.32 -7.76
C GLY A 180 -6.36 9.98 -6.55
N HIS A 181 -6.93 9.96 -5.35
CA HIS A 181 -6.26 9.52 -4.11
C HIS A 181 -7.23 8.70 -3.27
N MET A 182 -6.72 7.95 -2.31
CA MET A 182 -7.53 7.22 -1.33
C MET A 182 -8.27 8.18 -0.42
N LEU A 183 -9.50 7.82 -0.01
CA LEU A 183 -10.37 8.64 0.82
C LEU A 183 -9.69 9.15 2.10
N ILE A 184 -8.82 8.34 2.72
CA ILE A 184 -8.08 8.78 3.91
C ILE A 184 -7.12 9.95 3.62
N ASN A 185 -6.52 10.00 2.44
CA ASN A 185 -5.67 11.11 2.01
C ASN A 185 -6.49 12.34 1.62
N ASP A 186 -7.64 12.15 0.98
CA ASP A 186 -8.62 13.23 0.78
C ASP A 186 -9.00 13.90 2.11
N LEU A 187 -9.32 13.09 3.13
CA LEU A 187 -9.65 13.58 4.47
C LEU A 187 -8.46 14.31 5.09
N TYR A 188 -7.26 13.75 5.01
CA TYR A 188 -6.05 14.36 5.55
C TYR A 188 -5.73 15.71 4.89
N LEU A 189 -5.70 15.75 3.56
CA LEU A 189 -5.37 16.94 2.78
C LEU A 189 -6.40 18.06 2.91
N SER A 190 -7.67 17.72 3.19
CA SER A 190 -8.71 18.74 3.45
C SER A 190 -8.47 19.55 4.73
N ARG A 191 -7.61 19.05 5.63
CA ARG A 191 -7.32 19.62 6.95
C ARG A 191 -5.98 20.36 7.02
N THR A 192 -5.10 20.13 6.04
CA THR A 192 -3.73 20.68 6.01
C THR A 192 -3.56 21.85 5.05
N LYS A 193 -4.66 22.44 4.56
CA LYS A 193 -4.65 23.63 3.70
C LYS A 193 -4.57 24.93 4.50
#